data_AF-A0A914WAI9-F1
#
_entry.id   AF-A0A914WAI9-F1
#
_cell.length_a   1.000
_cell.length_b   1.000
_cell.length_c   1.000
_cell.angle_alpha   90.00
_cell.angle_beta   90.00
_cell.angle_gamma   90.00
#
_symmetry.space_group_name_H-M   'P 1'
#
loop_
_entity.id
_entity.type
_entity.pdbx_description
1 polymer ?
#
loop_
_entity_poly.entity_id
_entity_poly.type
_entity_poly.pdbx_seq_one_letter_code
_entity_poly.pdbx_strand_id
1 'polypeptide(L)'
;MKFLVDRSPPYWKNSAEQKEIDESLALFAGSTSFAYHLVETFEFADFVSSLNPRYKLPSRETLKKSVSAIADQIKTNIKGLLKDAGKVSLCIDL
;
A
#
# COMPACT_ATOMS: atom_id res chain seq x y z
N MET A 1 16.00 -11.36 -25.36
CA MET A 1 16.78 -11.12 -24.13
C MET A 1 16.33 -12.11 -23.07
N LYS A 2 17.26 -12.86 -22.47
CA LYS A 2 16.95 -13.83 -21.42
C LYS A 2 17.23 -13.13 -20.09
N PHE A 3 16.20 -12.63 -19.42
CA PHE A 3 16.35 -12.07 -18.09
C PHE A 3 16.82 -13.21 -17.17
N LEU A 4 17.92 -12.99 -16.45
CA LEU A 4 18.34 -13.88 -15.37
C LEU A 4 17.26 -13.76 -14.28
N VAL A 5 16.28 -14.67 -14.32
CA VAL A 5 15.27 -14.78 -13.28
C VAL A 5 15.99 -15.23 -12.01
N ASP A 6 16.17 -14.30 -11.07
CA ASP A 6 16.57 -14.63 -9.71
C ASP A 6 15.59 -15.69 -9.18
N ARG A 7 16.13 -16.86 -8.82
CA ARG A 7 15.36 -18.02 -8.34
C ARG A 7 15.15 -17.99 -6.83
N SER A 8 15.46 -16.87 -6.19
CA SER A 8 15.23 -16.71 -4.76
C SER A 8 13.76 -16.98 -4.42
N PRO A 9 13.48 -17.74 -3.35
CA PRO A 9 12.11 -18.07 -2.98
C PRO A 9 11.33 -16.79 -2.66
N PRO A 10 10.01 -16.76 -2.95
CA PRO A 10 9.16 -15.67 -2.54
C PRO A 10 9.29 -15.41 -1.03
N TYR A 11 9.10 -14.18 -0.61
CA TYR A 11 9.03 -13.89 0.81
C TYR A 11 7.97 -14.75 1.49
N TRP A 12 8.24 -15.16 2.73
CA TRP A 12 7.22 -15.83 3.52
C TRP A 12 6.05 -14.90 3.75
N LYS A 13 4.84 -15.46 3.74
CA LYS A 13 3.61 -14.72 3.98
C LYS A 13 3.72 -14.03 5.35
N ASN A 14 3.51 -12.71 5.38
CA ASN A 14 3.61 -11.86 6.57
C ASN A 14 5.02 -11.68 7.15
N SER A 15 6.08 -11.97 6.38
CA SER A 15 7.45 -11.53 6.73
C SER A 15 7.52 -10.01 6.85
N ALA A 16 8.52 -9.51 7.59
CA ALA A 16 8.70 -8.09 7.81
C ALA A 16 8.91 -7.35 6.47
N GLU A 17 9.70 -7.94 5.58
CA GLU A 17 10.04 -7.40 4.27
C GLU A 17 8.82 -7.34 3.35
N GLN A 18 8.00 -8.40 3.32
CA GLN A 18 6.75 -8.39 2.55
C GLN A 18 5.79 -7.31 3.06
N LYS A 19 5.66 -7.18 4.39
CA LYS A 19 4.78 -6.19 5.01
C LYS A 19 5.23 -4.76 4.71
N GLU A 20 6.53 -4.48 4.80
CA GLU A 20 7.10 -3.16 4.52
C GLU A 20 6.80 -2.71 3.09
N ILE A 21 6.96 -3.62 2.11
CA ILE A 21 6.65 -3.35 0.71
C ILE A 21 5.13 -3.20 0.51
N ASP A 22 4.31 -4.07 1.12
CA ASP A 22 2.84 -3.99 1.06
C ASP A 22 2.31 -2.66 1.64
N GLU A 23 2.87 -2.20 2.76
CA GLU A 23 2.54 -0.91 3.39
C GLU A 23 2.95 0.27 2.52
N SER A 24 4.15 0.22 1.94
CA SER A 24 4.64 1.26 1.02
C SER A 24 3.78 1.35 -0.25
N LEU A 25 3.40 0.20 -0.81
CA LEU A 25 2.50 0.14 -1.97
C LEU A 25 1.10 0.65 -1.62
N ALA A 26 0.57 0.31 -0.44
CA ALA A 26 -0.71 0.82 0.01
C ALA A 26 -0.68 2.34 0.24
N LEU A 27 0.39 2.88 0.84
CA LEU A 27 0.54 4.32 1.01
C LEU A 27 0.63 5.04 -0.34
N PHE A 28 1.41 4.51 -1.28
CA PHE A 28 1.50 5.04 -2.64
C PHE A 28 0.13 5.02 -3.32
N ALA A 29 -0.60 3.90 -3.25
CA ALA A 29 -1.90 3.77 -3.87
C ALA A 29 -2.97 4.67 -3.24
N GLY A 30 -2.93 4.88 -1.93
CA GLY A 30 -3.88 5.72 -1.20
C GLY A 30 -3.59 7.23 -1.32
N SER A 31 -2.32 7.62 -1.56
CA SER A 31 -1.92 9.02 -1.71
C SER A 31 -1.97 9.52 -3.16
N THR A 32 -2.18 8.62 -4.12
CA THR A 32 -2.25 8.93 -5.55
C THR A 32 -3.57 8.43 -6.14
N SER A 33 -3.93 8.85 -7.35
CA SER A 33 -5.08 8.30 -8.07
C SER A 33 -4.79 6.93 -8.70
N PHE A 34 -3.98 6.10 -8.04
CA PHE A 34 -3.59 4.79 -8.54
C PHE A 34 -4.78 3.85 -8.59
N ALA A 35 -5.07 3.30 -9.77
CA ALA A 35 -6.18 2.39 -9.93
C ALA A 35 -5.83 0.99 -9.41
N TYR A 36 -6.59 0.48 -8.44
CA TYR A 36 -6.29 -0.80 -7.79
C TYR A 36 -6.19 -2.02 -8.71
N HIS A 37 -6.81 -1.99 -9.88
CA HIS A 37 -6.71 -3.09 -10.85
C HIS A 37 -5.31 -3.20 -11.48
N LEU A 38 -4.49 -2.14 -11.40
CA LEU A 38 -3.14 -2.13 -11.98
C LEU A 38 -2.23 -3.19 -11.35
N VAL A 39 -2.41 -3.55 -10.08
CA VAL A 39 -1.61 -4.61 -9.43
C VAL A 39 -1.84 -6.01 -10.02
N GLU A 40 -2.88 -6.17 -10.81
CA GLU A 40 -3.23 -7.44 -11.48
C GLU A 40 -2.86 -7.41 -12.97
N THR A 41 -2.33 -6.28 -13.48
CA THR A 41 -1.87 -6.18 -14.86
C THR A 41 -0.51 -6.85 -15.02
N PHE A 42 -0.28 -7.44 -16.20
CA PHE A 42 0.97 -8.12 -16.49
C PHE A 42 2.16 -7.16 -16.47
N GLU A 43 1.99 -5.97 -17.03
CA GLU A 43 3.04 -4.95 -17.15
C GLU A 43 3.51 -4.46 -15.78
N PHE A 44 2.57 -4.22 -14.85
CA PHE A 44 2.93 -3.84 -13.50
C PHE A 44 3.57 -5.00 -12.73
N ALA A 45 3.06 -6.22 -12.91
CA ALA A 45 3.64 -7.40 -12.28
C ALA A 45 5.07 -7.66 -12.76
N ASP A 46 5.33 -7.52 -14.06
CA ASP A 46 6.66 -7.65 -14.67
C ASP A 46 7.59 -6.54 -14.18
N PHE A 47 7.12 -5.28 -14.15
CA PHE A 47 7.87 -4.16 -13.59
C PHE A 47 8.28 -4.41 -12.13
N VAL A 48 7.34 -4.79 -11.27
CA VAL A 48 7.63 -5.06 -9.86
C VAL A 48 8.55 -6.27 -9.71
N SER A 49 8.35 -7.32 -10.50
CA SER A 49 9.21 -8.51 -10.49
C SER A 49 10.65 -8.19 -10.94
N SER A 50 10.82 -7.24 -11.87
CA SER A 50 12.15 -6.77 -12.30
C SER A 50 12.90 -6.01 -11.21
N LEU A 51 12.18 -5.35 -10.30
CA LEU A 51 12.74 -4.61 -9.16
C LEU A 51 12.98 -5.51 -7.94
N ASN A 52 12.01 -6.38 -7.62
CA ASN A 52 12.09 -7.32 -6.51
C ASN A 52 11.45 -8.67 -6.90
N PRO A 53 12.25 -9.62 -7.40
CA PRO A 53 11.76 -10.93 -7.86
C PRO A 53 11.08 -11.77 -6.77
N ARG A 54 11.40 -11.52 -5.50
CA ARG A 54 10.87 -12.29 -4.36
C ARG A 54 9.54 -11.76 -3.84
N TYR A 55 9.19 -10.53 -4.19
CA TYR A 55 7.97 -9.90 -3.75
C TYR A 55 6.78 -10.41 -4.56
N LYS A 56 5.73 -10.84 -3.85
CA LYS A 56 4.47 -11.24 -4.46
C LYS A 56 3.47 -10.12 -4.29
N LEU A 57 2.98 -9.61 -5.41
CA LEU A 57 1.96 -8.57 -5.43
C LEU A 57 0.67 -9.02 -4.70
N PRO A 58 0.06 -8.13 -3.90
CA PRO A 58 -1.23 -8.37 -3.30
C PRO A 58 -2.33 -8.35 -4.38
N SER A 59 -3.45 -8.99 -4.08
CA SER A 59 -4.66 -8.82 -4.90
C SER A 59 -5.20 -7.39 -4.78
N ARG A 60 -5.98 -6.93 -5.75
CA ARG A 60 -6.62 -5.61 -5.67
C ARG A 60 -7.45 -5.42 -4.39
N GLU A 61 -8.11 -6.49 -3.94
CA GLU A 61 -8.97 -6.46 -2.75
C GLU A 61 -8.15 -6.40 -1.47
N THR A 62 -6.99 -7.07 -1.46
CA THR A 62 -6.00 -6.94 -0.38
C THR A 62 -5.46 -5.53 -0.30
N LEU A 63 -5.07 -4.94 -1.44
CA LEU A 63 -4.56 -3.56 -1.49
C LEU A 63 -5.61 -2.55 -1.00
N LYS A 64 -6.86 -2.65 -1.48
CA LYS A 64 -7.97 -1.81 -0.99
C LYS A 64 -8.13 -1.88 0.52
N LYS A 65 -8.08 -3.09 1.10
CA LYS A 65 -8.19 -3.28 2.55
C LYS A 65 -7.04 -2.61 3.29
N SER A 66 -5.81 -2.74 2.79
CA SER A 66 -4.63 -2.09 3.38
C SER A 66 -4.76 -0.56 3.34
N VAL A 67 -5.19 0.02 2.21
CA VAL A 67 -5.43 1.46 2.08
C VAL A 67 -6.49 1.94 3.08
N SER A 68 -7.61 1.23 3.19
CA SER A 68 -8.65 1.55 4.17
C SER A 68 -8.15 1.49 5.61
N ALA A 69 -7.34 0.47 5.94
CA ALA A 69 -6.76 0.33 7.28
C ALA A 69 -5.83 1.50 7.61
N ILE A 70 -4.99 1.94 6.66
CA ILE A 70 -4.14 3.12 6.81
C ILE A 70 -5.00 4.38 7.04
N ALA A 71 -6.04 4.57 6.22
CA ALA A 71 -6.94 5.72 6.37
C ALA A 71 -7.65 5.73 7.73
N ASP A 72 -8.08 4.58 8.24
CA ASP A 72 -8.72 4.47 9.54
C ASP A 72 -7.75 4.70 10.70
N GLN A 73 -6.48 4.29 10.56
CA GLN A 73 -5.43 4.65 11.51
C GLN A 73 -5.19 6.16 11.54
N ILE A 74 -5.11 6.81 10.38
CA ILE A 74 -4.96 8.27 10.27
C ILE A 74 -6.15 8.98 10.93
N LYS A 75 -7.38 8.57 10.64
CA LYS A 75 -8.59 9.12 11.28
C LYS A 75 -8.54 8.95 12.81
N THR A 76 -8.07 7.80 13.29
CA THR A 76 -7.96 7.53 14.73
C THR A 76 -6.95 8.46 15.38
N ASN A 77 -5.79 8.66 14.74
CA ASN A 77 -4.78 9.61 15.21
C ASN A 77 -5.32 11.05 15.24
N ILE A 78 -5.98 11.49 14.17
CA ILE A 78 -6.62 12.82 14.11
C ILE A 78 -7.67 12.99 15.20
N LYS A 79 -8.51 11.97 15.45
CA LYS A 79 -9.50 11.99 16.53
C LYS A 79 -8.85 12.14 17.92
N GLY A 80 -7.70 11.49 18.14
CA GLY A 80 -6.92 11.67 19.36
C GLY A 80 -6.47 13.12 19.52
N LEU A 81 -5.82 13.67 18.49
CA LEU A 81 -5.35 15.05 18.48
C LEU A 81 -6.49 16.07 18.69
N LEU A 82 -7.67 15.82 18.10
CA LEU A 82 -8.85 16.67 18.28
C LEU A 82 -9.43 16.63 19.70
N LYS A 83 -9.36 15.49 20.40
CA LYS A 83 -9.82 15.38 21.80
C LYS A 83 -8.94 16.20 22.75
N ASP A 84 -7.65 16.24 22.46
CA ASP A 84 -6.68 16.97 23.28
C ASP A 84 -6.59 18.45 22.90
N ALA A 85 -7.23 18.86 21.80
CA ALA A 85 -7.21 20.24 21.33
C ALA A 85 -8.14 21.14 22.17
N GLY A 86 -7.58 22.19 22.76
CA GLY A 86 -8.37 23.17 23.52
C GLY A 86 -9.32 24.02 22.65
N LYS A 87 -9.06 24.14 21.35
CA LYS A 87 -9.92 24.81 20.35
C LYS A 87 -9.81 24.10 19.00
N VAL A 88 -10.92 23.96 18.31
CA VAL A 88 -11.01 23.41 16.94
C VAL A 88 -11.72 24.43 16.06
N SER A 89 -11.14 24.75 14.90
CA SER A 89 -11.78 25.54 13.85
C SER A 89 -11.98 24.66 12.63
N LEU A 90 -13.20 24.67 12.07
CA LEU A 90 -13.57 23.89 10.89
C LEU A 90 -14.03 24.86 9.81
N CYS A 91 -13.40 24.78 8.63
CA CYS A 91 -13.85 25.49 7.43
C CYS A 91 -14.64 24.51 6.57
N ILE A 92 -15.89 24.84 6.24
CA ILE A 92 -16.77 24.04 5.39
C ILE A 92 -17.06 24.90 4.16
N ASP A 93 -16.70 24.38 2.99
CA ASP A 93 -17.11 24.92 1.70
C ASP A 93 -18.32 24.13 1.21
N LEU A 94 -19.40 24.81 0.84
CA LEU A 94 -20.70 24.22 0.46
C LEU A 94 -20.95 24.33 -1.04
#